data_AF-A0A8T5VW67-F1
#
_entry.id   AF-A0A8T5VW67-F1
#
_cell.length_a   1.000
_cell.length_b   1.000
_cell.length_c   1.000
_cell.angle_alpha   90.00
_cell.angle_beta   90.00
_cell.angle_gamma   90.00
#
_symmetry.space_group_name_H-M   'P 1'
#
loop_
_entity.id
_entity.type
_entity.pdbx_description
1 polymer ?
#
loop_
_entity_poly.entity_id
_entity_poly.type
_entity_poly.pdbx_seq_one_letter_code
_entity_poly.pdbx_strand_id
1 'polypeptide(L)'
;MHRIDFPIINCSFSASGRTSLRMNLTCDNWNDLPPSIRLETPSGEPLRALLPNPTGVFHAGPHNLTNLPFVCMRGSREYHTHPSHVTDLWDTCRGGSSYTIGGIMTQIWNAWLKGTG
;
A
#
# COMPACT_ATOMS: atom_id res chain seq x y z
N MET A 1 24.19 -21.22 -7.84
CA MET A 1 23.11 -20.27 -8.16
C MET A 1 22.64 -19.68 -6.83
N HIS A 2 22.88 -18.39 -6.58
CA HIS A 2 22.39 -17.71 -5.38
C HIS A 2 21.02 -17.11 -5.68
N ARG A 3 20.02 -17.42 -4.85
CA ARG A 3 18.66 -16.90 -4.95
C ARG A 3 18.42 -15.98 -3.76
N ILE A 4 17.94 -14.76 -4.03
CA ILE A 4 17.52 -13.82 -3.00
C ILE A 4 16.00 -13.90 -2.93
N ASP A 5 15.47 -14.28 -1.79
CA ASP A 5 14.03 -14.28 -1.51
C ASP A 5 13.72 -13.09 -0.60
N PHE A 6 12.80 -12.23 -1.04
CA PHE A 6 12.35 -11.06 -0.30
C PHE A 6 11.02 -11.36 0.41
N PRO A 7 10.75 -10.73 1.56
CA PRO A 7 9.52 -10.98 2.27
C PRO A 7 8.31 -10.44 1.50
N ILE A 8 7.25 -11.24 1.47
CA ILE A 8 5.91 -10.83 1.08
C ILE A 8 5.06 -10.85 2.34
N ILE A 9 4.42 -9.73 2.66
CA ILE A 9 3.53 -9.63 3.81
C ILE A 9 2.11 -9.58 3.29
N ASN A 10 1.35 -10.64 3.57
CA ASN A 10 -0.09 -10.65 3.37
C ASN A 10 -0.76 -10.28 4.69
N CYS A 11 -1.62 -9.26 4.66
CA CYS A 11 -2.37 -8.84 5.84
C CYS A 11 -3.81 -8.55 5.45
N SER A 12 -4.72 -8.79 6.40
CA SER A 12 -6.14 -8.49 6.23
C SER A 12 -6.60 -7.60 7.38
N PHE A 13 -7.31 -6.54 7.01
CA PHE A 13 -7.93 -5.60 7.91
C PHE A 13 -9.42 -5.94 8.01
N SER A 14 -9.88 -6.20 9.24
CA SER A 14 -11.26 -6.59 9.53
C SER A 14 -11.73 -5.98 10.84
N ALA A 15 -12.97 -5.49 10.87
CA ALA A 15 -13.66 -5.03 12.06
C ALA A 15 -15.17 -5.13 11.84
N SER A 16 -15.94 -5.22 12.93
CA SER A 16 -17.41 -5.31 12.86
C SER A 16 -17.99 -4.08 12.14
N GLY A 17 -18.93 -4.29 11.22
CA GLY A 17 -19.58 -3.23 10.46
C GLY A 17 -18.71 -2.56 9.39
N ARG A 18 -17.54 -3.13 9.06
CA ARG A 18 -16.63 -2.61 8.03
C ARG A 18 -16.34 -3.61 6.93
N THR A 19 -16.21 -3.11 5.72
CA THR A 19 -15.76 -3.94 4.61
C THR A 19 -14.28 -4.30 4.79
N SER A 20 -13.99 -5.61 4.78
CA SER A 20 -12.63 -6.11 4.97
C SER A 20 -11.73 -5.76 3.79
N LEU A 21 -10.48 -5.42 4.07
CA LEU A 21 -9.47 -5.11 3.06
C LEU A 21 -8.27 -6.05 3.24
N ARG A 22 -7.90 -6.77 2.18
CA ARG A 22 -6.67 -7.54 2.14
C ARG A 22 -5.60 -6.73 1.40
N MET A 23 -4.36 -6.85 1.84
CA MET A 23 -3.21 -6.25 1.18
C MET A 23 -2.05 -7.24 1.08
N ASN A 24 -1.35 -7.15 -0.04
CA ASN A 24 -0.09 -7.84 -0.29
C ASN A 24 1.02 -6.80 -0.43
N LEU A 25 1.98 -6.82 0.50
CA LEU A 25 3.16 -5.96 0.46
C LEU A 25 4.33 -6.78 -0.06
N THR A 26 4.78 -6.48 -1.28
CA THR A 26 6.00 -7.07 -1.86
C THR A 26 7.18 -6.16 -1.51
N CYS A 27 8.14 -6.71 -0.76
CA CYS A 27 9.28 -5.96 -0.23
C CYS A 27 10.58 -6.30 -0.98
N ASP A 28 10.50 -6.47 -2.30
CA ASP A 28 11.67 -6.64 -3.16
C ASP A 28 12.60 -5.43 -3.06
N ASN A 29 13.89 -5.69 -2.82
CA ASN A 29 14.89 -4.67 -2.49
C ASN A 29 14.43 -3.72 -1.38
N TRP A 30 13.85 -4.28 -0.31
CA TRP A 30 13.38 -3.51 0.83
C TRP A 30 14.44 -2.54 1.33
N ASN A 31 13.96 -1.35 1.66
CA ASN A 31 14.68 -0.21 2.18
C ASN A 31 15.46 0.59 1.12
N ASP A 32 15.88 0.00 0.01
CA ASP A 32 16.28 0.78 -1.18
C ASP A 32 15.05 1.22 -1.98
N LEU A 33 14.00 0.40 -1.97
CA LEU A 33 12.67 0.74 -2.45
C LEU A 33 11.63 0.61 -1.32
N PRO A 34 10.56 1.44 -1.35
CA PRO A 34 9.37 1.19 -0.55
C PRO A 34 8.70 -0.12 -1.02
N PRO A 35 7.79 -0.71 -0.23
CA PRO A 35 7.11 -1.93 -0.64
C PRO A 35 6.08 -1.59 -1.72
N SER A 36 5.92 -2.47 -2.71
CA SER A 36 4.75 -2.41 -3.60
C SER A 36 3.54 -2.97 -2.85
N ILE A 37 2.45 -2.22 -2.82
CA ILE A 37 1.25 -2.58 -2.05
C ILE A 37 0.10 -2.83 -3.00
N ARG A 38 -0.28 -4.11 -3.13
CA ARG A 38 -1.46 -4.50 -3.89
C ARG A 38 -2.66 -4.63 -2.95
N LEU A 39 -3.73 -3.92 -3.29
CA LEU A 39 -5.03 -4.05 -2.65
C LEU A 39 -5.75 -5.28 -3.22
N GLU A 40 -6.28 -6.13 -2.35
CA GLU A 40 -6.85 -7.42 -2.73
C GLU A 40 -8.24 -7.64 -2.12
N THR A 41 -9.06 -8.44 -2.80
CA THR A 41 -10.26 -9.04 -2.23
C THR A 41 -9.88 -10.00 -1.10
N PRO A 42 -10.82 -10.44 -0.25
CA PRO A 42 -10.54 -11.47 0.74
C PRO A 42 -9.95 -12.76 0.16
N SER A 43 -10.31 -13.11 -1.08
CA SER A 43 -9.78 -14.27 -1.81
C SER A 43 -8.36 -14.08 -2.36
N GLY A 44 -7.79 -12.87 -2.29
CA GLY A 44 -6.44 -12.57 -2.79
C GLY A 44 -6.39 -12.06 -4.24
N GLU A 45 -7.54 -11.80 -4.86
CA GLU A 45 -7.59 -11.23 -6.21
C GLU A 45 -7.37 -9.71 -6.16
N PRO A 46 -6.72 -9.09 -7.15
CA PRO A 46 -6.52 -7.64 -7.17
C PRO A 46 -7.85 -6.88 -7.14
N LEU A 47 -7.97 -5.88 -6.25
CA LEU A 47 -9.12 -4.98 -6.26
C LEU A 47 -9.09 -4.11 -7.51
N ARG A 48 -10.18 -4.12 -8.27
CA ARG A 48 -10.36 -3.31 -9.49
C ARG A 48 -11.13 -2.01 -9.25
N ALA A 49 -11.81 -1.92 -8.12
CA ALA A 49 -12.50 -0.73 -7.65
C ALA A 49 -12.33 -0.65 -6.13
N LEU A 50 -12.22 0.57 -5.60
CA LEU A 50 -12.16 0.76 -4.16
C LEU A 50 -13.52 0.53 -3.51
N LEU A 51 -13.44 0.18 -2.24
CA LEU A 51 -14.59 0.12 -1.34
C LEU A 51 -15.16 1.54 -1.13
N PRO A 52 -16.45 1.68 -0.75
CA PRO A 52 -17.07 2.96 -0.50
C PRO A 52 -16.26 3.81 0.51
N ASN A 53 -16.20 5.11 0.26
CA ASN A 53 -15.57 6.10 1.15
C ASN A 53 -14.07 5.87 1.40
N PRO A 54 -13.25 5.79 0.33
CA PRO A 54 -11.81 5.75 0.50
C PRO A 54 -11.33 7.03 1.18
N THR A 55 -10.50 6.90 2.21
CA THR A 55 -9.79 8.04 2.77
C THR A 55 -8.70 8.50 1.79
N GLY A 56 -8.09 9.66 2.03
CA GLY A 56 -7.07 10.24 1.15
C GLY A 56 -5.83 9.36 0.88
N VAL A 57 -5.67 8.24 1.61
CA VAL A 57 -4.60 7.27 1.40
C VAL A 57 -4.90 6.31 0.24
N PHE A 58 -6.17 6.08 -0.13
CA PHE A 58 -6.54 5.15 -1.19
C PHE A 58 -7.00 5.93 -2.43
N HIS A 59 -6.34 5.71 -3.56
CA HIS A 59 -6.67 6.38 -4.81
C HIS A 59 -7.50 5.47 -5.72
N ALA A 60 -8.70 5.93 -6.11
CA ALA A 60 -9.65 5.13 -6.87
C ALA A 60 -9.28 4.98 -8.35
N GLY A 61 -8.58 5.97 -8.91
CA GLY A 61 -8.10 5.92 -10.28
C GLY A 61 -6.94 4.94 -10.46
N PRO A 62 -6.79 4.36 -11.66
CA PRO A 62 -5.74 3.40 -11.94
C PRO A 62 -4.35 4.06 -11.83
N HIS A 63 -3.43 3.41 -11.12
CA HIS A 63 -2.02 3.77 -11.19
C HIS A 63 -1.49 3.55 -12.62
N ASN A 64 -0.64 4.44 -13.11
CA ASN A 64 -0.11 4.40 -14.48
C ASN A 64 0.66 3.11 -14.82
N LEU A 65 1.26 2.44 -13.83
CA LEU A 65 2.00 1.19 -14.05
C LEU A 65 1.16 -0.07 -13.85
N THR A 66 0.25 -0.09 -12.87
CA THR A 66 -0.47 -1.32 -12.49
C THR A 66 -1.89 -1.38 -13.05
N ASN A 67 -2.42 -0.25 -13.51
CA ASN A 67 -3.79 -0.08 -13.98
C ASN A 67 -4.86 -0.48 -12.94
N LEU A 68 -4.54 -0.32 -11.66
CA LEU A 68 -5.39 -0.68 -10.52
C LEU A 68 -5.46 0.47 -9.50
N PRO A 69 -6.51 0.54 -8.67
CA PRO A 69 -6.50 1.35 -7.46
C PRO A 69 -5.30 1.03 -6.57
N PHE A 70 -4.80 2.03 -5.86
CA PHE A 70 -3.53 1.93 -5.14
C PHE A 70 -3.50 2.75 -3.85
N VAL A 71 -2.52 2.46 -3.00
CA VAL A 71 -2.18 3.28 -1.84
C VAL A 71 -1.40 4.50 -2.35
N CYS A 72 -1.99 5.69 -2.26
CA CYS A 72 -1.36 6.95 -2.61
C CYS A 72 -0.88 7.67 -1.34
N MET A 73 0.15 7.10 -0.71
CA MET A 73 0.78 7.62 0.49
C MET A 73 2.29 7.35 0.47
N ARG A 74 3.10 8.30 0.95
CA ARG A 74 4.54 8.11 1.18
C ARG A 74 4.80 6.80 1.92
N GLY A 75 5.80 6.05 1.48
CA GLY A 75 6.10 4.71 1.99
C GLY A 75 5.41 3.57 1.23
N SER A 76 4.65 3.85 0.16
CA SER A 76 4.23 2.86 -0.83
C SER A 76 4.93 3.11 -2.16
N ARG A 77 5.28 2.05 -2.89
CA ARG A 77 5.95 2.19 -4.19
C ARG A 77 5.11 2.94 -5.20
N GLU A 78 3.82 2.62 -5.24
CA GLU A 78 2.87 3.21 -6.17
C GLU A 78 2.78 4.72 -5.96
N TYR A 79 2.84 5.23 -4.72
CA TYR A 79 2.97 6.66 -4.48
C TYR A 79 4.25 7.25 -5.11
N HIS A 80 5.42 6.67 -4.82
CA HIS A 80 6.70 7.22 -5.26
C HIS A 80 6.94 7.09 -6.79
N THR A 81 6.19 6.22 -7.48
CA THR A 81 6.23 6.07 -8.94
C THR A 81 5.09 6.79 -9.67
N HIS A 82 4.13 7.36 -8.95
CA HIS A 82 3.02 8.07 -9.55
C HIS A 82 3.47 9.45 -10.05
N PRO A 83 3.08 9.90 -11.27
CA PRO A 83 3.54 11.17 -11.87
C PRO A 83 3.39 12.41 -10.98
N SER A 84 2.37 12.45 -10.13
CA SER A 84 2.13 13.56 -9.20
C SER A 84 3.11 13.63 -8.02
N HIS A 85 3.91 12.59 -7.79
CA HIS A 85 4.74 12.41 -6.59
C HIS A 85 6.17 11.96 -6.89
N VAL A 86 6.60 11.96 -8.16
CA VAL A 86 7.97 11.57 -8.55
C VAL A 86 9.05 12.45 -7.92
N THR A 87 8.71 13.66 -7.46
CA THR A 87 9.61 14.55 -6.73
C THR A 87 9.71 14.24 -5.25
N ASP A 88 8.77 13.48 -4.69
CA ASP A 88 8.79 13.02 -3.31
C ASP A 88 9.70 11.79 -3.20
N LEU A 89 11.02 12.00 -3.14
CA LEU A 89 11.99 10.90 -3.17
C LEU A 89 11.91 10.02 -1.93
N TRP A 90 11.89 8.69 -2.09
CA TRP A 90 11.88 7.72 -1.00
C TRP A 90 13.04 7.92 -0.02
N ASP A 91 14.23 8.22 -0.52
CA ASP A 91 15.43 8.47 0.27
C ASP A 91 15.24 9.57 1.33
N THR A 92 14.36 10.54 1.08
CA THR A 92 14.11 11.65 2.00
C THR A 92 13.33 11.24 3.25
N CYS A 93 12.62 10.11 3.20
CA CYS A 93 11.73 9.69 4.28
C CYS A 93 11.99 8.28 4.82
N ARG A 94 12.69 7.41 4.09
CA ARG A 94 12.90 5.99 4.48
C ARG A 94 13.49 5.75 5.86
N GLY A 95 14.27 6.70 6.38
CA GLY A 95 14.86 6.62 7.72
C GLY A 95 13.89 6.91 8.88
N GLY A 96 12.68 7.40 8.60
CA GLY A 96 11.69 7.74 9.64
C GLY A 96 10.94 6.53 10.20
N SER A 97 10.59 6.56 11.48
CA SER A 97 9.86 5.46 12.16
C SER A 97 8.51 5.15 11.51
N SER A 98 7.82 6.16 10.99
CA SER A 98 6.58 6.02 10.22
C SER A 98 6.73 5.23 8.92
N TYR A 99 7.96 5.12 8.40
CA TYR A 99 8.28 4.50 7.12
C TYR A 99 8.99 3.14 7.25
N THR A 100 9.04 2.61 8.48
CA THR A 100 9.23 1.16 8.70
C THR A 100 8.03 0.39 8.14
N ILE A 101 8.19 -0.90 7.85
CA ILE A 101 7.06 -1.76 7.41
C ILE A 101 5.87 -1.66 8.39
N GLY A 102 6.14 -1.79 9.70
CA GLY A 102 5.10 -1.66 10.72
C GLY A 102 4.47 -0.26 10.75
N GLY A 103 5.27 0.79 10.56
CA GLY A 103 4.79 2.16 10.46
C GLY A 103 3.87 2.38 9.26
N ILE A 104 4.27 1.91 8.07
CA ILE A 104 3.48 1.97 6.84
C ILE A 104 2.15 1.24 7.04
N MET A 105 2.19 -0.01 7.52
CA MET A 105 0.98 -0.79 7.79
C MET A 105 0.05 -0.11 8.80
N THR A 106 0.61 0.48 9.86
CA THR A 106 -0.16 1.20 10.87
C THR A 106 -0.85 2.45 10.29
N GLN A 107 -0.17 3.20 9.42
CA GLN A 107 -0.77 4.34 8.73
C GLN A 107 -1.94 3.91 7.83
N ILE A 108 -1.77 2.84 7.05
CA ILE A 108 -2.82 2.35 6.15
C ILE A 108 -3.99 1.78 6.97
N TRP A 109 -3.74 1.05 8.06
CA TRP A 109 -4.77 0.58 8.98
C TRP A 109 -5.60 1.73 9.56
N ASN A 110 -4.94 2.78 10.04
CA ASN A 110 -5.62 3.96 10.57
C ASN A 110 -6.43 4.70 9.49
N ALA A 111 -5.93 4.74 8.25
CA ALA A 111 -6.65 5.30 7.12
C ALA A 111 -7.85 4.44 6.73
N TRP A 112 -7.73 3.11 6.78
CA TRP A 112 -8.82 2.18 6.57
C TRP A 112 -9.88 2.36 7.66
N LEU A 113 -9.52 2.46 8.95
CA LEU A 113 -10.47 2.69 10.05
C LEU A 113 -11.28 3.99 9.93
N LYS A 114 -10.69 5.05 9.38
CA LYS A 114 -11.33 6.36 9.21
C LYS A 114 -12.37 6.40 8.07
N GLY A 115 -12.32 5.47 7.11
CA GLY A 115 -13.32 5.39 6.05
C GLY A 115 -14.71 5.09 6.61
N THR A 116 -15.77 5.37 5.86
CA THR A 116 -17.17 5.15 6.30
C THR A 116 -17.84 3.97 5.58
N GLY A 117 -17.12 2.85 5.38
CA GLY A 117 -17.64 1.64 4.74
C GLY A 117 -17.29 0.36 5.47
#